data_AF-A0A960PN52-F1
#
_entry.id   AF-A0A960PN52-F1
#
_cell.length_a   1.000
_cell.length_b   1.000
_cell.length_c   1.000
_cell.angle_alpha   90.00
_cell.angle_beta   90.00
_cell.angle_gamma   90.00
#
_symmetry.space_group_name_H-M   'P 1'
#
loop_
_entity.id
_entity.type
_entity.pdbx_description
1 polymer ?
#
loop_
_entity_poly.entity_id
_entity_poly.type
_entity_poly.pdbx_seq_one_letter_code
_entity_poly.pdbx_strand_id
1 'polypeptide(L)'
;DVVRTNSEAIVGASAKVPNPELTHGVAITSSIHPDDTTHIEPVRYPVGSNSMGLLTTVLVDGGEGDSRQRKFLRAIVRHPVKFLKSLSVHRWSERSIILLVMQSRDNSIALRRHNKFDMLVSRPGQGEPNPTYLPVANDAAREVAEMLDGEPWGAWNETLLDAPTTAHILGGCVIGDSPDTGVIDPYHRVYGYEGLYVSDGSAISANLGVNPSLSITALSERAMSCFPNRGERDARPAMGAPYERLAPIAPLHPAVPSDAPAALRL
;
A
#
# COMPACT_ATOMS: atom_id res chain seq x y z
N ASP A 1 -6.27 17.97 -4.18
CA ASP A 1 -7.42 17.49 -4.99
C ASP A 1 -7.25 16.12 -5.66
N VAL A 2 -6.04 15.56 -5.74
CA VAL A 2 -5.79 14.22 -6.30
C VAL A 2 -4.80 13.46 -5.41
N VAL A 3 -5.09 12.18 -5.17
CA VAL A 3 -4.31 11.21 -4.40
C VAL A 3 -4.14 9.97 -5.28
N ARG A 4 -2.94 9.43 -5.34
CA ARG A 4 -2.59 8.26 -6.17
C ARG A 4 -2.78 6.98 -5.35
N THR A 5 -3.06 5.88 -6.05
CA THR A 5 -3.25 4.54 -5.48
C THR A 5 -2.85 3.48 -6.51
N ASN A 6 -2.37 2.30 -6.09
CA ASN A 6 -1.87 1.28 -7.02
C ASN A 6 -2.94 0.31 -7.56
N SER A 7 -4.19 0.75 -7.76
CA SER A 7 -5.32 -0.11 -8.21
C SER A 7 -5.30 -1.52 -7.60
N GLU A 8 -5.72 -1.63 -6.34
CA GLU A 8 -5.38 -2.76 -5.47
C GLU A 8 -6.56 -3.67 -5.15
N ALA A 9 -6.25 -4.93 -4.86
CA ALA A 9 -7.13 -5.86 -4.16
C ALA A 9 -6.37 -6.54 -3.01
N ILE A 10 -7.06 -6.76 -1.90
CA ILE A 10 -6.50 -7.46 -0.73
C ILE A 10 -7.29 -8.74 -0.52
N VAL A 11 -6.68 -9.84 -0.91
CA VAL A 11 -7.23 -11.20 -0.83
C VAL A 11 -6.23 -12.11 -0.15
N GLY A 12 -6.57 -13.36 0.06
CA GLY A 12 -5.61 -14.34 0.54
C GLY A 12 -6.25 -15.68 0.84
N ALA A 13 -5.53 -16.49 1.61
CA ALA A 13 -5.99 -17.82 1.98
C ALA A 13 -5.65 -18.13 3.43
N SER A 14 -6.46 -19.01 4.02
CA SER A 14 -6.24 -19.53 5.37
C SER A 14 -6.19 -21.05 5.37
N ALA A 15 -5.08 -21.61 5.84
CA ALA A 15 -4.95 -23.03 6.14
C ALA A 15 -5.97 -23.48 7.21
N LYS A 16 -6.34 -24.76 7.18
CA LYS A 16 -7.23 -25.35 8.20
C LYS A 16 -6.57 -25.38 9.58
N VAL A 17 -5.25 -25.58 9.63
CA VAL A 17 -4.46 -25.65 10.85
C VAL A 17 -3.33 -24.61 10.84
N PRO A 18 -2.85 -24.16 12.01
CA PRO A 18 -1.70 -23.26 12.10
C PRO A 18 -0.46 -23.83 11.40
N ASN A 19 0.20 -23.00 10.60
CA ASN A 19 1.43 -23.31 9.91
C ASN A 19 2.52 -22.28 10.31
N PRO A 20 3.59 -22.70 11.01
CA PRO A 20 4.68 -21.81 11.41
C PRO A 20 5.34 -21.05 10.24
N GLU A 21 5.37 -21.63 9.04
CA GLU A 21 5.94 -21.01 7.84
C GLU A 21 5.20 -19.72 7.43
N LEU A 22 3.93 -19.59 7.82
CA LEU A 22 3.11 -18.41 7.54
C LEU A 22 3.34 -17.24 8.50
N THR A 23 4.21 -17.41 9.51
CA THR A 23 4.48 -16.36 10.52
C THR A 23 5.95 -16.03 10.68
N HIS A 24 6.84 -16.92 10.24
CA HIS A 24 8.27 -16.72 10.35
C HIS A 24 8.82 -15.95 9.15
N GLY A 25 9.65 -14.94 9.41
CA GLY A 25 10.38 -14.16 8.41
C GLY A 25 9.86 -12.75 8.18
N VAL A 26 10.54 -12.03 7.29
CA VAL A 26 10.17 -10.66 6.90
C VAL A 26 8.89 -10.69 6.06
N ALA A 27 8.00 -9.73 6.29
CA ALA A 27 6.83 -9.53 5.45
C ALA A 27 7.27 -9.13 4.04
N ILE A 28 6.67 -9.71 3.01
CA ILE A 28 6.94 -9.36 1.60
C ILE A 28 8.41 -9.65 1.23
N THR A 29 8.70 -10.91 0.93
CA THR A 29 10.05 -11.38 0.57
C THR A 29 10.14 -11.90 -0.86
N SER A 30 9.02 -11.94 -1.56
CA SER A 30 8.91 -12.46 -2.91
C SER A 30 7.83 -11.72 -3.68
N SER A 31 7.83 -11.90 -4.99
CA SER A 31 6.89 -11.27 -5.90
C SER A 31 6.40 -12.28 -6.94
N ILE A 32 5.14 -12.17 -7.33
CA ILE A 32 4.53 -12.95 -8.39
C ILE A 32 4.04 -11.97 -9.45
N HIS A 33 4.38 -12.24 -10.71
CA HIS A 33 4.01 -11.42 -11.87
C HIS A 33 3.19 -12.28 -12.83
N PRO A 34 1.86 -12.41 -12.61
CA PRO A 34 1.01 -13.24 -13.48
C PRO A 34 0.85 -12.65 -14.89
N ASP A 35 1.03 -11.33 -15.04
CA ASP A 35 1.00 -10.60 -16.30
C ASP A 35 1.88 -9.34 -16.22
N ASP A 36 1.98 -8.58 -17.32
CA ASP A 36 2.84 -7.38 -17.43
C ASP A 36 2.39 -6.19 -16.55
N THR A 37 1.16 -6.22 -16.05
CA THR A 37 0.52 -5.09 -15.36
C THR A 37 0.13 -5.39 -13.92
N THR A 38 0.19 -6.66 -13.50
CA THR A 38 -0.21 -7.14 -12.18
C THR A 38 0.99 -7.60 -11.38
N HIS A 39 1.07 -7.16 -10.14
CA HIS A 39 2.07 -7.57 -9.18
C HIS A 39 1.39 -8.09 -7.91
N ILE A 40 1.82 -9.25 -7.44
CA ILE A 40 1.27 -9.88 -6.23
C ILE A 40 2.40 -10.11 -5.24
N GLU A 41 2.19 -9.64 -4.02
CA GLU A 41 3.13 -9.78 -2.91
C GLU A 41 2.49 -10.59 -1.77
N PRO A 42 3.08 -11.73 -1.39
CA PRO A 42 2.64 -12.47 -0.21
C PRO A 42 3.08 -11.74 1.06
N VAL A 43 2.09 -11.34 1.86
CA VAL A 43 2.29 -10.70 3.17
C VAL A 43 1.97 -11.72 4.26
N ARG A 44 2.96 -11.91 5.15
CA ARG A 44 2.83 -12.70 6.37
C ARG A 44 2.78 -11.79 7.57
N TYR A 45 2.01 -12.18 8.58
CA TYR A 45 1.98 -11.45 9.85
C TYR A 45 2.58 -12.29 10.98
N PRO A 46 3.20 -11.65 12.00
CA PRO A 46 3.72 -12.38 13.14
C PRO A 46 2.59 -12.97 13.99
N VAL A 47 2.95 -13.97 14.79
CA VAL A 47 2.04 -14.61 15.76
C VAL A 47 1.39 -13.54 16.65
N GLY A 48 0.06 -13.58 16.73
CA GLY A 48 -0.72 -12.67 17.58
C GLY A 48 -1.39 -11.51 16.84
N SER A 49 -1.04 -11.27 15.57
CA SER A 49 -1.68 -10.25 14.70
C SER A 49 -3.08 -10.66 14.21
N ASN A 50 -3.87 -11.29 15.07
CA ASN A 50 -5.15 -11.91 14.73
C ASN A 50 -6.26 -10.91 14.43
N SER A 51 -6.20 -9.70 14.98
CA SER A 51 -7.19 -8.64 14.71
C SER A 51 -7.32 -8.30 13.23
N MET A 52 -6.27 -8.51 12.44
CA MET A 52 -6.29 -8.32 10.98
C MET A 52 -7.33 -9.19 10.28
N GLY A 53 -7.65 -10.36 10.83
CA GLY A 53 -8.69 -11.23 10.30
C GLY A 53 -10.09 -10.61 10.32
N LEU A 54 -10.35 -9.60 11.16
CA LEU A 54 -11.64 -8.89 11.20
C LEU A 54 -11.95 -8.14 9.90
N LEU A 55 -10.95 -7.84 9.08
CA LEU A 55 -11.09 -7.18 7.79
C LEU A 55 -11.50 -8.14 6.67
N THR A 56 -11.49 -9.45 6.95
CA THR A 56 -11.63 -10.51 5.94
C THR A 56 -12.98 -11.23 6.04
N THR A 57 -13.43 -11.77 4.91
CA THR A 57 -14.64 -12.58 4.79
C THR A 57 -14.47 -13.61 3.66
N VAL A 58 -15.47 -14.45 3.43
CA VAL A 58 -15.40 -15.45 2.36
C VAL A 58 -15.16 -14.79 1.00
N LEU A 59 -14.32 -15.40 0.16
CA LEU A 59 -14.03 -14.88 -1.17
C LEU A 59 -15.27 -14.91 -2.06
N VAL A 60 -15.58 -13.79 -2.72
CA VAL A 60 -16.69 -13.66 -3.67
C VAL A 60 -16.24 -12.91 -4.90
N ASP A 61 -16.55 -13.46 -6.08
CA ASP A 61 -16.25 -12.83 -7.37
C ASP A 61 -17.16 -11.63 -7.64
N GLY A 62 -16.56 -10.57 -8.19
CA GLY A 62 -17.27 -9.46 -8.81
C GLY A 62 -17.67 -9.77 -10.26
N GLY A 63 -17.69 -8.73 -11.10
CA GLY A 63 -17.94 -8.83 -12.53
C GLY A 63 -19.41 -8.97 -12.95
N GLU A 64 -19.62 -9.30 -14.22
CA GLU A 64 -20.95 -9.35 -14.85
C GLU A 64 -21.92 -10.34 -14.17
N GLY A 65 -23.22 -10.06 -14.29
CA GLY A 65 -24.30 -10.88 -13.74
C GLY A 65 -24.87 -10.35 -12.43
N ASP A 66 -25.01 -11.23 -11.42
CA ASP A 66 -25.64 -10.91 -10.14
C ASP A 66 -24.73 -10.06 -9.24
N SER A 67 -25.31 -9.20 -8.41
CA SER A 67 -24.54 -8.28 -7.55
C SER A 67 -23.65 -9.05 -6.57
N ARG A 68 -22.47 -8.49 -6.22
CA ARG A 68 -21.50 -9.13 -5.32
C ARG A 68 -22.12 -9.47 -3.94
N GLN A 69 -23.03 -8.63 -3.46
CA GLN A 69 -23.77 -8.86 -2.21
C GLN A 69 -24.71 -10.07 -2.30
N ARG A 70 -25.36 -10.28 -3.46
CA ARG A 70 -26.21 -11.46 -3.65
C ARG A 70 -25.38 -12.73 -3.80
N LYS A 71 -24.25 -12.67 -4.51
CA LYS A 71 -23.27 -13.77 -4.58
C LYS A 71 -22.77 -14.13 -3.18
N PHE A 72 -22.49 -13.14 -2.35
CA PHE A 72 -22.10 -13.31 -0.93
C PHE A 72 -23.20 -13.97 -0.10
N LEU A 73 -24.45 -13.48 -0.17
CA LEU A 73 -25.59 -14.12 0.52
C LEU A 73 -25.76 -15.58 0.09
N ARG A 74 -25.60 -15.85 -1.21
CA ARG A 74 -25.65 -17.22 -1.75
C ARG A 74 -24.52 -18.08 -1.20
N ALA A 75 -23.31 -17.53 -1.04
CA ALA A 75 -22.18 -18.23 -0.44
C ALA A 75 -22.45 -18.58 1.04
N ILE A 76 -23.04 -17.66 1.81
CA ILE A 76 -23.46 -17.91 3.19
C ILE A 76 -24.48 -19.06 3.25
N VAL A 77 -25.52 -19.00 2.42
CA VAL A 77 -26.59 -20.00 2.41
C VAL A 77 -26.09 -21.39 1.99
N ARG A 78 -25.17 -21.46 1.02
CA ARG A 78 -24.60 -22.73 0.54
C ARG A 78 -23.57 -23.32 1.49
N HIS A 79 -22.83 -22.46 2.21
CA HIS A 79 -21.72 -22.87 3.05
C HIS A 79 -21.74 -22.18 4.43
N PRO A 80 -22.80 -22.38 5.24
CA PRO A 80 -22.98 -21.66 6.51
C PRO A 80 -21.86 -21.94 7.51
N VAL A 81 -21.36 -23.18 7.55
CA VAL A 81 -20.24 -23.56 8.42
C VAL A 81 -18.93 -22.87 8.00
N LYS A 82 -18.68 -22.71 6.69
CA LYS A 82 -17.49 -22.00 6.20
C LYS A 82 -17.54 -20.53 6.57
N PHE A 83 -18.70 -19.89 6.39
CA PHE A 83 -18.90 -18.51 6.78
C PHE A 83 -18.74 -18.29 8.29
N LEU A 84 -19.36 -19.13 9.14
CA LEU A 84 -19.17 -19.01 10.58
C LEU A 84 -17.71 -19.19 11.01
N LYS A 85 -16.97 -20.09 10.34
CA LYS A 85 -15.53 -20.24 10.56
C LYS A 85 -14.73 -19.02 10.11
N SER A 86 -15.11 -18.34 9.02
CA SER A 86 -14.42 -17.14 8.55
C SER A 86 -14.57 -15.94 9.50
N LEU A 87 -15.60 -15.93 10.35
CA LEU A 87 -15.77 -14.90 11.39
C LEU A 87 -14.83 -15.10 12.59
N SER A 88 -14.22 -16.28 12.74
CA SER A 88 -13.30 -16.54 13.83
C SER A 88 -11.88 -16.09 13.48
N VAL A 89 -11.36 -15.15 14.27
CA VAL A 89 -9.98 -14.67 14.14
C VAL A 89 -8.98 -15.44 15.01
N HIS A 90 -9.41 -16.50 15.68
CA HIS A 90 -8.53 -17.27 16.55
C HIS A 90 -7.36 -17.87 15.77
N ARG A 91 -6.13 -17.46 16.11
CA ARG A 91 -4.88 -17.86 15.45
C ARG A 91 -4.89 -17.60 13.94
N TRP A 92 -5.61 -16.57 13.50
CA TRP A 92 -5.71 -16.21 12.08
C TRP A 92 -4.34 -15.89 11.48
N SER A 93 -3.48 -15.12 12.17
CA SER A 93 -2.13 -14.82 11.72
C SER A 93 -1.27 -16.06 11.46
N GLU A 94 -1.50 -17.13 12.24
CA GLU A 94 -0.77 -18.39 12.14
C GLU A 94 -1.28 -19.31 11.04
N ARG A 95 -2.38 -18.95 10.41
CA ARG A 95 -3.08 -19.78 9.41
C ARG A 95 -3.16 -19.10 8.06
N SER A 96 -2.93 -17.79 8.00
CA SER A 96 -3.28 -16.99 6.85
C SER A 96 -2.06 -16.39 6.17
N ILE A 97 -2.11 -16.35 4.85
CA ILE A 97 -1.24 -15.52 4.02
C ILE A 97 -2.10 -14.54 3.24
N ILE A 98 -1.66 -13.29 3.21
CA ILE A 98 -2.32 -12.22 2.48
C ILE A 98 -1.63 -12.10 1.13
N LEU A 99 -2.39 -11.85 0.08
CA LEU A 99 -1.91 -11.52 -1.24
C LEU A 99 -2.28 -10.06 -1.49
N LEU A 100 -1.27 -9.19 -1.44
CA LEU A 100 -1.40 -7.79 -1.84
C LEU A 100 -1.27 -7.72 -3.35
N VAL A 101 -2.39 -7.52 -4.04
CA VAL A 101 -2.45 -7.46 -5.50
C VAL A 101 -2.50 -6.00 -5.93
N MET A 102 -1.57 -5.59 -6.77
CA MET A 102 -1.42 -4.23 -7.28
C MET A 102 -1.40 -4.25 -8.81
N GLN A 103 -1.91 -3.19 -9.42
CA GLN A 103 -1.78 -2.98 -10.87
C GLN A 103 -1.20 -1.61 -11.22
N SER A 104 -0.37 -1.58 -12.26
CA SER A 104 0.24 -0.36 -12.80
C SER A 104 -0.73 0.38 -13.75
N ARG A 105 -1.94 0.70 -13.29
CA ARG A 105 -2.93 1.49 -14.07
C ARG A 105 -2.94 2.95 -13.62
N ASP A 106 -3.07 3.90 -14.53
CA ASP A 106 -3.11 5.32 -14.16
C ASP A 106 -4.49 5.72 -13.60
N ASN A 107 -4.67 5.40 -12.32
CA ASN A 107 -5.90 5.66 -11.60
C ASN A 107 -5.60 6.59 -10.42
N SER A 108 -6.61 7.36 -10.02
CA SER A 108 -6.49 8.25 -8.88
C SER A 108 -7.79 8.34 -8.10
N ILE A 109 -7.68 8.76 -6.83
CA ILE A 109 -8.81 9.11 -5.98
C ILE A 109 -8.71 10.58 -5.61
N ALA A 110 -9.83 11.23 -5.37
CA ALA A 110 -9.87 12.55 -4.78
C ALA A 110 -10.44 12.45 -3.38
N LEU A 111 -9.70 12.94 -2.39
CA LEU A 111 -10.19 13.08 -1.03
C LEU A 111 -10.86 14.44 -0.85
N ARG A 112 -12.01 14.47 -0.18
CA ARG A 112 -12.71 15.69 0.22
C ARG A 112 -13.08 15.62 1.69
N ARG A 113 -13.00 16.74 2.39
CA ARG A 113 -13.51 16.86 3.76
C ARG A 113 -15.03 16.98 3.73
N HIS A 114 -15.72 16.11 4.45
CA HIS A 114 -17.16 16.13 4.61
C HIS A 114 -17.54 17.01 5.80
N ASN A 115 -18.00 18.23 5.50
CA ASN A 115 -18.20 19.32 6.45
C ASN A 115 -19.13 19.00 7.64
N LYS A 116 -20.03 18.01 7.52
CA LYS A 116 -21.00 17.68 8.57
C LYS A 116 -20.46 16.77 9.68
N PHE A 117 -19.43 15.97 9.38
CA PHE A 117 -18.93 14.94 10.31
C PHE A 117 -17.42 15.04 10.56
N ASP A 118 -16.78 16.06 10.01
CA ASP A 118 -15.33 16.21 10.03
C ASP A 118 -14.57 14.94 9.58
N MET A 119 -15.07 14.31 8.51
CA MET A 119 -14.50 13.08 7.96
C MET A 119 -13.98 13.30 6.56
N LEU A 120 -12.90 12.60 6.19
CA LEU A 120 -12.47 12.52 4.80
C LEU A 120 -13.32 11.48 4.05
N VAL A 121 -13.82 11.86 2.87
CA VAL A 121 -14.52 10.98 1.94
C VAL A 121 -13.78 10.92 0.62
N SER A 122 -13.72 9.74 0.02
CA SER A 122 -13.09 9.52 -1.28
C SER A 122 -14.12 9.53 -2.40
N ARG A 123 -13.73 10.05 -3.56
CA ARG A 123 -14.42 9.88 -4.85
C ARG A 123 -13.41 9.46 -5.92
N PRO A 124 -13.85 8.85 -7.03
CA PRO A 124 -12.97 8.64 -8.18
C PRO A 124 -12.29 9.95 -8.60
N GLY A 125 -10.99 9.90 -8.85
CA GLY A 125 -10.19 11.01 -9.32
C GLY A 125 -10.23 11.14 -10.85
N GLN A 126 -9.19 11.75 -11.42
CA GLN A 126 -8.98 11.80 -12.87
C GLN A 126 -8.40 10.46 -13.36
N GLY A 127 -8.67 10.09 -14.61
CA GLY A 127 -8.19 8.85 -15.23
C GLY A 127 -9.23 7.71 -15.21
N GLU A 128 -8.76 6.48 -15.36
CA GLU A 128 -9.63 5.31 -15.33
C GLU A 128 -10.18 5.06 -13.91
N PRO A 129 -11.45 4.62 -13.77
CA PRO A 129 -11.98 4.25 -12.47
C PRO A 129 -11.20 3.05 -11.92
N ASN A 130 -10.93 3.07 -10.61
CA ASN A 130 -10.35 1.92 -9.92
C ASN A 130 -11.20 0.66 -10.15
N PRO A 131 -10.61 -0.45 -10.61
CA PRO A 131 -11.35 -1.68 -10.79
C PRO A 131 -11.89 -2.15 -9.43
N THR A 132 -13.17 -2.51 -9.38
CA THR A 132 -13.82 -3.03 -8.17
C THR A 132 -13.61 -4.55 -8.01
N TYR A 133 -13.11 -5.19 -9.07
CA TYR A 133 -12.86 -6.62 -9.14
C TYR A 133 -11.65 -6.92 -10.03
N LEU A 134 -10.72 -7.72 -9.48
CA LEU A 134 -9.55 -8.24 -10.18
C LEU A 134 -9.64 -9.78 -10.22
N PRO A 135 -10.04 -10.40 -11.35
CA PRO A 135 -10.15 -11.86 -11.45
C PRO A 135 -8.86 -12.58 -11.06
N VAL A 136 -7.71 -12.06 -11.53
CA VAL A 136 -6.37 -12.58 -11.22
C VAL A 136 -6.08 -12.63 -9.72
N ALA A 137 -6.62 -11.69 -8.93
CA ALA A 137 -6.46 -11.69 -7.49
C ALA A 137 -7.22 -12.87 -6.85
N ASN A 138 -8.47 -13.07 -7.26
CA ASN A 138 -9.30 -14.15 -6.76
C ASN A 138 -8.76 -15.53 -7.16
N ASP A 139 -8.25 -15.65 -8.38
CA ASP A 139 -7.64 -16.90 -8.86
C ASP A 139 -6.36 -17.22 -8.09
N ALA A 140 -5.48 -16.24 -7.87
CA ALA A 140 -4.30 -16.42 -7.02
C ALA A 140 -4.67 -16.81 -5.58
N ALA A 141 -5.71 -16.22 -5.01
CA ALA A 141 -6.19 -16.59 -3.67
C ALA A 141 -6.69 -18.05 -3.61
N ARG A 142 -7.36 -18.53 -4.66
CA ARG A 142 -7.81 -19.94 -4.76
C ARG A 142 -6.63 -20.89 -4.88
N GLU A 143 -5.68 -20.59 -5.76
CA GLU A 143 -4.49 -21.43 -5.95
C GLU A 143 -3.69 -21.55 -4.64
N VAL A 144 -3.47 -20.44 -3.93
CA VAL A 144 -2.80 -20.46 -2.63
C VAL A 144 -3.63 -21.20 -1.58
N ALA A 145 -4.96 -21.10 -1.60
CA ALA A 145 -5.82 -21.88 -0.71
C ALA A 145 -5.69 -23.39 -0.97
N GLU A 146 -5.61 -23.83 -2.22
CA GLU A 146 -5.36 -25.22 -2.57
C GLU A 146 -3.99 -25.70 -2.06
N MET A 147 -2.94 -24.89 -2.22
CA MET A 147 -1.60 -25.19 -1.70
C MET A 147 -1.56 -25.35 -0.17
N LEU A 148 -2.41 -24.61 0.54
CA LEU A 148 -2.48 -24.61 2.00
C LEU A 148 -3.47 -25.65 2.59
N ASP A 149 -4.13 -26.46 1.75
CA ASP A 149 -5.32 -27.24 2.13
C ASP A 149 -6.31 -26.37 2.95
N GLY A 150 -6.60 -25.19 2.42
CA GLY A 150 -7.25 -24.09 3.11
C GLY A 150 -8.49 -23.56 2.41
N GLU A 151 -8.88 -22.36 2.80
CA GLU A 151 -10.02 -21.63 2.20
C GLU A 151 -9.58 -20.23 1.78
N PRO A 152 -9.98 -19.75 0.60
CA PRO A 152 -9.70 -18.40 0.17
C PRO A 152 -10.63 -17.40 0.86
N TRP A 153 -10.13 -16.19 1.06
CA TRP A 153 -10.87 -15.08 1.66
C TRP A 153 -10.58 -13.78 0.91
N GLY A 154 -11.50 -12.81 1.03
CA GLY A 154 -11.36 -11.46 0.50
C GLY A 154 -11.73 -10.39 1.53
N ALA A 155 -11.60 -9.11 1.17
CA ALA A 155 -11.94 -8.01 2.07
C ALA A 155 -13.45 -7.74 2.16
N TRP A 156 -13.91 -7.24 3.32
CA TRP A 156 -15.30 -6.82 3.51
C TRP A 156 -15.73 -5.69 2.56
N ASN A 157 -14.87 -4.69 2.37
CA ASN A 157 -15.16 -3.52 1.53
C ASN A 157 -15.44 -3.92 0.09
N GLU A 158 -14.59 -4.79 -0.46
CA GLU A 158 -14.79 -5.36 -1.78
C GLU A 158 -16.10 -6.14 -1.87
N THR A 159 -16.36 -7.01 -0.90
CA THR A 159 -17.51 -7.94 -0.94
C THR A 159 -18.85 -7.24 -0.75
N LEU A 160 -18.94 -6.27 0.17
CA LEU A 160 -20.22 -5.62 0.54
C LEU A 160 -20.44 -4.29 -0.18
N LEU A 161 -19.38 -3.50 -0.36
CA LEU A 161 -19.49 -2.15 -0.92
C LEU A 161 -19.16 -2.09 -2.41
N ASP A 162 -18.70 -3.22 -3.00
CA ASP A 162 -18.15 -3.26 -4.36
C ASP A 162 -17.14 -2.13 -4.60
N ALA A 163 -16.35 -1.86 -3.56
CA ALA A 163 -15.40 -0.76 -3.52
C ALA A 163 -13.97 -1.32 -3.46
N PRO A 164 -13.04 -0.75 -4.25
CA PRO A 164 -11.65 -1.15 -4.19
C PRO A 164 -11.09 -0.86 -2.80
N THR A 165 -10.25 -1.74 -2.29
CA THR A 165 -9.49 -1.51 -1.07
C THR A 165 -8.06 -1.22 -1.44
N THR A 166 -7.55 -0.07 -1.03
CA THR A 166 -6.14 0.28 -1.21
C THR A 166 -5.46 0.46 0.15
N ALA A 167 -4.28 -0.11 0.28
CA ALA A 167 -3.37 0.16 1.39
C ALA A 167 -2.47 1.37 1.09
N HIS A 168 -2.23 1.67 -0.19
CA HIS A 168 -1.26 2.70 -0.59
C HIS A 168 -1.94 3.99 -1.05
N ILE A 169 -2.28 4.83 -0.07
CA ILE A 169 -2.69 6.22 -0.30
C ILE A 169 -1.41 7.05 -0.48
N LEU A 170 -1.14 7.49 -1.72
CA LEU A 170 0.10 8.17 -2.12
C LEU A 170 -0.16 9.55 -2.72
N GLY A 171 0.89 10.36 -2.81
CA GLY A 171 0.80 11.71 -3.35
C GLY A 171 0.08 12.70 -2.43
N GLY A 172 -0.26 13.87 -2.96
CA GLY A 172 -0.89 14.97 -2.22
C GLY A 172 0.09 16.10 -1.90
N CYS A 173 1.33 15.78 -1.52
CA CYS A 173 2.43 16.75 -1.40
C CYS A 173 3.53 16.44 -2.40
N VAL A 174 3.16 16.31 -3.68
CA VAL A 174 4.05 15.81 -4.73
C VAL A 174 5.21 16.76 -5.01
N ILE A 175 6.33 16.17 -5.43
CA ILE A 175 7.52 16.90 -5.90
C ILE A 175 7.19 17.61 -7.22
N GLY A 176 7.45 18.91 -7.30
CA GLY A 176 7.34 19.72 -8.52
C GLY A 176 8.60 20.55 -8.78
N ASP A 177 8.69 21.15 -9.96
CA ASP A 177 9.70 22.16 -10.29
C ASP A 177 9.27 23.58 -9.91
N SER A 178 7.98 23.78 -9.61
CA SER A 178 7.39 25.04 -9.19
C SER A 178 6.20 24.81 -8.24
N PRO A 179 5.73 25.85 -7.52
CA PRO A 179 4.51 25.76 -6.72
C PRO A 179 3.24 25.49 -7.56
N ASP A 180 3.29 25.68 -8.88
CA ASP A 180 2.16 25.38 -9.77
C ASP A 180 2.09 23.89 -10.13
N THR A 181 3.22 23.17 -10.05
CA THR A 181 3.36 21.76 -10.45
C THR A 181 3.54 20.80 -9.28
N GLY A 182 3.83 21.31 -8.08
CA GLY A 182 3.97 20.51 -6.87
C GLY A 182 3.84 21.31 -5.58
N VAL A 183 3.81 20.59 -4.45
CA VAL A 183 3.73 21.18 -3.10
C VAL A 183 5.12 21.33 -2.49
N ILE A 184 6.00 20.37 -2.80
CA ILE A 184 7.39 20.39 -2.37
C ILE A 184 8.31 20.49 -3.57
N ASP A 185 9.46 21.11 -3.36
CA ASP A 185 10.51 21.17 -4.37
C ASP A 185 11.30 19.85 -4.44
N PRO A 186 12.26 19.70 -5.37
CA PRO A 186 13.03 18.47 -5.50
C PRO A 186 13.81 18.10 -4.22
N TYR A 187 14.04 19.01 -3.29
CA TYR A 187 14.74 18.76 -2.02
C TYR A 187 13.76 18.59 -0.85
N HIS A 188 12.49 18.34 -1.13
CA HIS A 188 11.41 18.10 -0.18
C HIS A 188 11.07 19.29 0.72
N ARG A 189 11.37 20.52 0.26
CA ARG A 189 11.02 21.77 0.95
C ARG A 189 9.65 22.25 0.47
N VAL A 190 8.75 22.61 1.39
CA VAL A 190 7.42 23.09 1.02
C VAL A 190 7.53 24.51 0.44
N TYR A 191 6.96 24.72 -0.75
CA TYR A 191 6.97 26.04 -1.39
C TYR A 191 6.30 27.10 -0.52
N GLY A 192 6.96 28.24 -0.31
CA GLY A 192 6.43 29.38 0.45
C GLY A 192 6.50 29.24 1.97
N TYR A 193 7.01 28.13 2.51
CA TYR A 193 7.12 27.89 3.96
C TYR A 193 8.55 27.51 4.34
N GLU A 194 9.31 28.49 4.86
CA GLU A 194 10.67 28.26 5.34
C GLU A 194 10.68 27.30 6.54
N GLY A 195 11.58 26.32 6.53
CA GLY A 195 11.73 25.35 7.61
C GLY A 195 10.67 24.23 7.64
N LEU A 196 9.75 24.19 6.66
CA LEU A 196 8.76 23.12 6.54
C LEU A 196 9.13 22.13 5.43
N TYR A 197 9.07 20.84 5.74
CA TYR A 197 9.48 19.74 4.87
C TYR A 197 8.49 18.59 4.92
N VAL A 198 8.41 17.81 3.84
CA VAL A 198 7.56 16.60 3.77
C VAL A 198 8.39 15.43 3.21
N SER A 199 8.41 14.31 3.93
CA SER A 199 9.21 13.13 3.55
C SER A 199 8.48 11.84 3.90
N ASP A 200 7.44 11.52 3.13
CA ASP A 200 6.62 10.32 3.28
C ASP A 200 5.99 9.94 1.92
N GLY A 201 5.01 9.02 1.93
CA GLY A 201 4.27 8.59 0.74
C GLY A 201 3.57 9.71 -0.04
N SER A 202 3.35 10.88 0.57
CA SER A 202 2.73 12.01 -0.10
C SER A 202 3.63 12.71 -1.12
N ALA A 203 4.95 12.48 -1.04
CA ALA A 203 5.92 12.98 -2.02
C ALA A 203 5.91 12.19 -3.34
N ILE A 204 5.34 10.98 -3.35
CA ILE A 204 5.25 10.12 -4.54
C ILE A 204 4.36 10.77 -5.61
N SER A 205 4.94 11.07 -6.77
CA SER A 205 4.28 11.83 -7.84
C SER A 205 3.49 11.00 -8.85
N ALA A 206 3.65 9.67 -8.85
CA ALA A 206 3.02 8.76 -9.81
C ALA A 206 2.60 7.43 -9.15
N ASN A 207 1.67 6.71 -9.80
CA ASN A 207 1.38 5.32 -9.42
C ASN A 207 2.61 4.45 -9.73
N LEU A 208 3.10 3.72 -8.73
CA LEU A 208 4.27 2.85 -8.86
C LEU A 208 3.90 1.45 -9.38
N GLY A 209 2.64 1.03 -9.22
CA GLY A 209 2.18 -0.33 -9.54
C GLY A 209 2.72 -1.42 -8.62
N VAL A 210 3.50 -1.04 -7.60
CA VAL A 210 4.20 -1.92 -6.65
C VAL A 210 4.23 -1.27 -5.27
N ASN A 211 4.63 -2.04 -4.26
CA ASN A 211 4.71 -1.55 -2.89
C ASN A 211 5.64 -0.33 -2.76
N PRO A 212 5.15 0.80 -2.20
CA PRO A 212 5.87 2.05 -2.21
C PRO A 212 6.93 2.15 -1.11
N SER A 213 7.01 1.22 -0.16
CA SER A 213 7.84 1.39 1.05
C SER A 213 9.30 1.72 0.74
N LEU A 214 9.95 0.96 -0.15
CA LEU A 214 11.35 1.21 -0.51
C LEU A 214 11.52 2.48 -1.34
N SER A 215 10.56 2.84 -2.19
CA SER A 215 10.57 4.09 -2.95
C SER A 215 10.46 5.31 -2.04
N ILE A 216 9.61 5.23 -1.01
CA ILE A 216 9.47 6.28 0.03
C ILE A 216 10.77 6.39 0.81
N THR A 217 11.38 5.28 1.22
CA THR A 217 12.68 5.27 1.89
C THR A 217 13.75 5.90 1.01
N ALA A 218 13.87 5.49 -0.25
CA ALA A 218 14.88 6.00 -1.18
C ALA A 218 14.73 7.51 -1.41
N LEU A 219 13.51 8.01 -1.59
CA LEU A 219 13.26 9.45 -1.73
C LEU A 219 13.59 10.21 -0.44
N SER A 220 13.24 9.64 0.72
CA SER A 220 13.53 10.25 2.02
C SER A 220 15.04 10.31 2.28
N GLU A 221 15.77 9.20 2.06
CA GLU A 221 17.22 9.15 2.21
C GLU A 221 17.92 10.13 1.26
N ARG A 222 17.50 10.16 -0.01
CA ARG A 222 17.99 11.13 -0.99
C ARG A 222 17.78 12.55 -0.50
N ALA A 223 16.56 12.91 -0.09
CA ALA A 223 16.25 14.26 0.37
C ALA A 223 17.10 14.64 1.59
N MET A 224 17.19 13.77 2.59
CA MET A 224 17.98 14.00 3.80
C MET A 224 19.48 14.09 3.51
N SER A 225 20.01 13.35 2.52
CA SER A 225 21.41 13.45 2.11
C SER A 225 21.81 14.81 1.53
N CYS A 226 20.83 15.65 1.16
CA CYS A 226 21.07 17.02 0.70
C CYS A 226 21.04 18.05 1.84
N PHE A 227 20.66 17.68 3.07
CA PHE A 227 20.64 18.62 4.19
C PHE A 227 22.04 18.82 4.78
N PRO A 228 22.40 20.06 5.15
CA PRO A 228 23.66 20.33 5.83
C PRO A 228 23.65 19.74 7.25
N ASN A 229 24.83 19.44 7.81
CA ASN A 229 24.91 19.21 9.25
C ASN A 229 24.61 20.50 10.01
N ARG A 230 24.22 20.35 11.27
CA ARG A 230 23.95 21.51 12.15
C ARG A 230 25.17 22.44 12.19
N GLY A 231 24.97 23.70 11.78
CA GLY A 231 26.00 24.74 11.77
C GLY A 231 26.77 24.85 10.45
N GLU A 232 26.58 23.91 9.52
CA GLU A 232 27.10 24.02 8.17
C GLU A 232 26.20 24.90 7.30
N ARG A 233 26.78 25.47 6.25
CA ARG A 233 26.03 26.23 5.25
C ARG A 233 25.19 25.26 4.42
N ASP A 234 23.92 25.62 4.20
CA ASP A 234 23.06 24.91 3.26
C ASP A 234 23.59 25.06 1.83
N ALA A 235 23.99 23.94 1.22
CA ALA A 235 24.50 23.88 -0.14
C ALA A 235 23.40 23.72 -1.19
N ARG A 236 22.15 23.50 -0.78
CA ARG A 236 21.03 23.38 -1.71
C ARG A 236 20.78 24.71 -2.41
N PRO A 237 20.43 24.70 -3.72
CA PRO A 237 19.97 25.88 -4.41
C PRO A 237 18.81 26.56 -3.68
N ALA A 238 18.68 27.88 -3.84
CA ALA A 238 17.54 28.61 -3.32
C ALA A 238 16.23 28.03 -3.88
N MET A 239 15.14 28.11 -3.11
CA MET A 239 13.84 27.62 -3.54
C MET A 239 13.39 28.32 -4.84
N GLY A 240 12.93 27.53 -5.81
CA GLY A 240 12.57 28.02 -7.16
C GLY A 240 13.74 28.11 -8.15
N ALA A 241 14.98 27.88 -7.72
CA ALA A 241 16.09 27.67 -8.65
C ALA A 241 15.94 26.31 -9.38
N PRO A 242 16.53 26.17 -10.58
CA PRO A 242 16.59 24.88 -11.28
C PRO A 242 17.21 23.78 -10.40
N TYR A 243 16.78 22.54 -10.62
CA TYR A 243 17.31 21.41 -9.88
C TYR A 243 18.81 21.21 -10.18
N GLU A 244 19.60 21.08 -9.11
CA GLU A 244 21.00 20.69 -9.18
C GLU A 244 21.24 19.40 -8.41
N ARG A 245 21.95 18.46 -9.02
CA ARG A 245 22.36 17.23 -8.33
C ARG A 245 23.51 17.56 -7.37
N LEU A 246 23.26 17.39 -6.08
CA LEU A 246 24.25 17.59 -5.03
C LEU A 246 24.96 16.28 -4.70
N ALA A 247 26.21 16.38 -4.23
CA ALA A 247 26.88 15.27 -3.58
C ALA A 247 26.19 14.99 -2.22
N PRO A 248 25.95 13.71 -1.86
CA PRO A 248 25.43 13.37 -0.55
C PRO A 248 26.32 13.88 0.58
N ILE A 249 25.71 14.44 1.63
CA ILE A 249 26.38 14.94 2.83
C ILE A 249 26.34 13.85 3.89
N ALA A 250 27.52 13.42 4.37
CA ALA A 250 27.62 12.47 5.48
C ALA A 250 27.19 13.14 6.80
N PRO A 251 26.34 12.49 7.61
CA PRO A 251 25.99 13.02 8.92
C PRO A 251 27.18 12.91 9.88
N LEU A 252 27.45 13.96 10.66
CA LEU A 252 28.46 13.94 11.72
C LEU A 252 28.10 12.97 12.86
N HIS A 253 26.80 12.77 13.07
CA HIS A 253 26.24 11.89 14.10
C HIS A 253 25.19 10.96 13.46
N PRO A 254 25.62 9.86 12.80
CA PRO A 254 24.69 8.93 12.17
C PRO A 254 23.82 8.24 13.24
N ALA A 255 22.53 8.10 12.96
CA ALA A 255 21.60 7.37 13.83
C ALA A 255 21.85 5.86 13.82
N VAL A 256 22.36 5.33 12.70
CA VAL A 256 22.69 3.91 12.54
C VAL A 256 24.21 3.74 12.70
N PRO A 257 24.67 2.84 13.61
CA PRO A 257 26.09 2.54 13.78
C PRO A 257 26.76 2.06 12.48
N SER A 258 28.05 2.36 12.30
CA SER A 258 28.79 2.04 11.08
C SER A 258 28.99 0.54 10.82
N ASP A 259 28.88 -0.28 11.86
CA ASP A 259 28.98 -1.74 11.81
C ASP A 259 27.63 -2.44 11.62
N ALA A 260 26.52 -1.70 11.70
CA ALA A 260 25.19 -2.27 11.51
C ALA A 260 24.90 -2.57 10.03
N PRO A 261 24.06 -3.59 9.73
CA PRO A 261 23.69 -3.92 8.34
C PRO A 261 23.06 -2.77 7.55
N ALA A 262 22.36 -1.85 8.23
CA ALA A 262 21.69 -0.69 7.65
C ALA A 262 22.52 0.60 7.75
N ALA A 263 23.82 0.51 8.02
CA ALA A 263 24.70 1.68 8.06
C ALA A 263 24.66 2.46 6.74
N LEU A 264 24.58 3.78 6.82
CA LEU A 264 24.64 4.65 5.64
C LEU A 264 25.98 4.47 4.91
N ARG A 265 25.93 4.23 3.60
CA ARG A 265 27.09 4.14 2.71
C ARG A 265 26.93 5.15 1.58
N LEU A 266 27.79 6.16 1.54
CA LEU A 266 27.81 7.23 0.53
C LEU A 266 28.91 7.01 -0.50
#